data_AF-A0A843T296-F1
#
_entry.id   AF-A0A843T296-F1
#
_cell.length_a   1.000
_cell.length_b   1.000
_cell.length_c   1.000
_cell.angle_alpha   90.00
_cell.angle_beta   90.00
_cell.angle_gamma   90.00
#
_symmetry.space_group_name_H-M   'P 1'
#
loop_
_entity.id
_entity.type
_entity.pdbx_description
1 polymer ?
#
loop_
_entity_poly.entity_id
_entity_poly.type
_entity_poly.pdbx_seq_one_letter_code
_entity_poly.pdbx_strand_id
1 'polypeptide(L)'
;MNPNEIDSELAAANPWWRNPGRWQESDVQLRKVMQSALDYDPRPLDNLTSGGLYILRGPRRVGKSTALKKLIARRLDAGTPARNILHASVEGRTAQDVVDIVRRASMTWLGGAPGERLWVIDEITGVDGPWPENIKRLRDSDPHFSADTVILTGSSAAKFEEARKQLAGRRNADRSDRSLFQMGFVDVCRALGVELPESPRLHPAKLADPEIVAEVVSQMRPWLSALVDAWDRYLQIGGYPQAVEFELRAPGGAGEVTLRDALWDVVHGDAFEGSGLTPTQTQTILRSVTSSLSSLYSVQGLAEVVPFQWTG
;
A
#
# COMPACT_ATOMS: atom_id res chain seq x y z
N MET A 1 15.26 21.03 -10.30
CA MET A 1 15.20 21.53 -8.89
C MET A 1 16.51 22.20 -8.47
N ASN A 2 16.51 23.08 -7.45
CA ASN A 2 17.75 23.66 -6.91
C ASN A 2 18.54 22.57 -6.14
N PRO A 3 19.85 22.37 -6.38
CA PRO A 3 20.64 21.36 -5.67
C PRO A 3 20.60 21.48 -4.14
N ASN A 4 20.56 22.70 -3.60
CA ASN A 4 20.51 22.92 -2.15
C ASN A 4 19.16 22.52 -1.53
N GLU A 5 18.07 22.62 -2.31
CA GLU A 5 16.75 22.15 -1.90
C GLU A 5 16.72 20.62 -1.83
N ILE A 6 17.20 19.94 -2.88
CA ILE A 6 17.33 18.47 -2.90
C ILE A 6 18.13 17.99 -1.69
N ASP A 7 19.27 18.62 -1.41
CA ASP A 7 20.15 18.25 -0.30
C ASP A 7 19.46 18.37 1.07
N SER A 8 18.71 19.45 1.26
CA SER A 8 17.97 19.71 2.50
C SER A 8 16.85 18.69 2.68
N GLU A 9 16.11 18.39 1.62
CA GLU A 9 15.03 17.40 1.61
C GLU A 9 15.55 15.98 1.87
N LEU A 10 16.65 15.58 1.20
CA LEU A 10 17.28 14.28 1.41
C LEU A 10 17.75 14.12 2.86
N ALA A 11 18.41 15.13 3.43
CA ALA A 11 18.85 15.09 4.82
C ALA A 11 17.66 14.99 5.80
N ALA A 12 16.54 15.66 5.52
CA ALA A 12 15.34 15.62 6.35
C ALA A 12 14.58 14.29 6.24
N ALA A 13 14.47 13.74 5.03
CA ALA A 13 13.76 12.48 4.77
C ALA A 13 14.50 11.23 5.27
N ASN A 14 15.79 11.36 5.59
CA ASN A 14 16.67 10.24 5.97
C ASN A 14 17.32 10.48 7.34
N PRO A 15 16.55 10.61 8.44
CA PRO A 15 17.07 10.95 9.77
C PRO A 15 18.07 9.94 10.33
N TRP A 16 18.02 8.67 9.87
CA TRP A 16 18.99 7.64 10.25
C TRP A 16 20.42 7.92 9.78
N TRP A 17 20.63 8.81 8.79
CA TRP A 17 21.99 9.21 8.40
C TRP A 17 22.73 9.94 9.52
N ARG A 18 22.00 10.59 10.44
CA ARG A 18 22.58 11.26 11.61
C ARG A 18 22.52 10.39 12.86
N ASN A 19 21.42 9.66 13.06
CA ASN A 19 21.20 8.87 14.26
C ASN A 19 20.50 7.53 13.93
N PRO A 20 21.23 6.52 13.44
CA PRO A 20 20.62 5.27 12.99
C PRO A 20 19.98 4.47 14.12
N GLY A 21 20.40 4.66 15.36
CA GLY A 21 19.87 3.90 16.52
C GLY A 21 18.65 4.52 17.20
N ARG A 22 18.29 5.79 16.94
CA ARG A 22 17.16 6.45 17.61
C ARG A 22 16.20 7.22 16.71
N TRP A 23 16.44 7.26 15.40
CA TRP A 23 15.59 8.03 14.48
C TRP A 23 14.09 7.66 14.57
N GLN A 24 13.78 6.39 14.88
CA GLN A 24 12.41 5.88 15.03
C GLN A 24 11.63 6.62 16.14
N GLU A 25 12.31 7.05 17.21
CA GLU A 25 11.71 7.79 18.32
C GLU A 25 11.27 9.19 17.90
N SER A 26 11.89 9.76 16.86
CA SER A 26 11.53 11.09 16.33
C SER A 26 10.49 11.03 15.21
N ASP A 27 10.39 9.89 14.51
CA ASP A 27 9.48 9.71 13.39
C ASP A 27 8.01 9.64 13.83
N VAL A 28 7.16 10.49 13.26
CA VAL A 28 5.75 10.61 13.66
C VAL A 28 4.96 9.33 13.38
N GLN A 29 5.22 8.65 12.26
CA GLN A 29 4.49 7.44 11.88
C GLN A 29 4.93 6.26 12.73
N LEU A 30 6.24 6.07 12.92
CA LEU A 30 6.76 4.98 13.74
C LEU A 30 6.41 5.16 15.22
N ARG A 31 6.42 6.38 15.76
CA ARG A 31 5.94 6.62 17.12
C ARG A 31 4.48 6.20 17.32
N LYS A 32 3.60 6.54 16.37
CA LYS A 32 2.19 6.11 16.42
C LYS A 32 2.08 4.58 16.43
N VAL A 33 2.90 3.90 15.63
CA VAL A 33 2.96 2.43 15.64
C VAL A 33 3.47 1.88 16.97
N MET A 34 4.54 2.45 17.54
CA MET A 34 5.09 2.00 18.82
C MET A 34 4.12 2.21 19.99
N GLN A 35 3.23 3.21 19.89
CA GLN A 35 2.18 3.48 20.86
C GLN A 35 0.86 2.77 20.53
N SER A 36 0.84 2.00 19.45
CA SER A 36 -0.37 1.33 18.99
C SER A 36 -0.67 0.11 19.85
N ALA A 37 -1.96 -0.08 20.17
CA ALA A 37 -2.44 -1.33 20.76
C ALA A 37 -2.56 -2.44 19.71
N LEU A 38 -2.51 -2.09 18.41
CA LEU A 38 -2.63 -3.04 17.31
C LEU A 38 -1.28 -3.71 17.02
N ASP A 39 -1.18 -4.99 17.36
CA ASP A 39 -0.07 -5.83 16.91
C ASP A 39 -0.33 -6.36 15.50
N TYR A 40 0.11 -5.59 14.50
CA TYR A 40 0.00 -5.95 13.07
C TYR A 40 1.24 -5.54 12.27
N ASP A 41 1.87 -6.52 11.61
CA ASP A 41 3.00 -6.31 10.72
C ASP A 41 2.88 -7.19 9.46
N PRO A 42 2.28 -6.68 8.35
CA PRO A 42 2.01 -7.45 7.14
C PRO A 42 3.24 -7.78 6.30
N ARG A 43 4.40 -7.17 6.60
CA ARG A 43 5.71 -7.39 5.95
C ARG A 43 5.67 -7.64 4.42
N PRO A 44 5.02 -6.76 3.62
CA PRO A 44 4.87 -6.98 2.17
C PRO A 44 6.20 -6.90 1.39
N LEU A 45 7.29 -6.48 2.03
CA LEU A 45 8.61 -6.26 1.44
C LEU A 45 9.69 -7.16 2.04
N ASP A 46 9.31 -8.28 2.66
CA ASP A 46 10.29 -9.29 3.06
C ASP A 46 10.77 -10.08 1.83
N ASN A 47 11.93 -10.74 1.96
CA ASN A 47 12.54 -11.56 0.91
C ASN A 47 12.86 -10.78 -0.38
N LEU A 48 13.46 -9.59 -0.24
CA LEU A 48 13.99 -8.85 -1.38
C LEU A 48 15.31 -9.46 -1.85
N THR A 49 15.42 -9.68 -3.15
CA THR A 49 16.62 -10.02 -3.90
C THR A 49 17.46 -8.77 -4.10
N SER A 50 18.77 -8.88 -3.87
CA SER A 50 19.69 -7.77 -4.15
C SER A 50 19.64 -7.41 -5.63
N GLY A 51 19.63 -6.11 -5.93
CA GLY A 51 19.46 -5.61 -7.28
C GLY A 51 18.04 -5.76 -7.82
N GLY A 52 17.04 -6.13 -7.02
CA GLY A 52 15.66 -6.19 -7.47
C GLY A 52 15.00 -4.81 -7.58
N LEU A 53 14.11 -4.62 -8.56
CA LEU A 53 13.20 -3.48 -8.65
C LEU A 53 11.78 -3.93 -8.32
N TYR A 54 11.28 -3.47 -7.18
CA TYR A 54 9.98 -3.82 -6.63
C TYR A 54 8.97 -2.69 -6.81
N ILE A 55 7.72 -3.05 -7.06
CA ILE A 55 6.58 -2.15 -6.89
C ILE A 55 5.80 -2.61 -5.67
N LEU A 56 5.55 -1.70 -4.72
CA LEU A 56 4.57 -1.89 -3.67
C LEU A 56 3.34 -1.04 -3.96
N ARG A 57 2.29 -1.70 -4.45
CA ARG A 57 0.98 -1.07 -4.68
C ARG A 57 0.04 -1.31 -3.52
N GLY A 58 -0.93 -0.43 -3.37
CA GLY A 58 -2.00 -0.60 -2.39
C GLY A 58 -2.84 0.66 -2.29
N PRO A 59 -4.12 0.56 -1.93
CA PRO A 59 -4.99 1.72 -1.75
C PRO A 59 -4.40 2.77 -0.80
N ARG A 60 -4.93 3.99 -0.82
CA ARG A 60 -4.58 4.97 0.22
C ARG A 60 -4.88 4.44 1.63
N ARG A 61 -4.14 4.94 2.62
CA ARG A 61 -4.33 4.66 4.07
C ARG A 61 -4.05 3.22 4.55
N VAL A 62 -3.67 2.28 3.68
CA VAL A 62 -3.31 0.88 4.07
C VAL A 62 -1.96 0.73 4.78
N GLY A 63 -1.17 1.80 4.92
CA GLY A 63 0.09 1.79 5.68
C GLY A 63 1.38 1.51 4.88
N LYS A 64 1.40 1.82 3.57
CA LYS A 64 2.58 1.62 2.70
C LYS A 64 3.84 2.31 3.24
N SER A 65 3.81 3.62 3.50
CA SER A 65 4.96 4.36 4.03
C SER A 65 5.41 3.84 5.40
N THR A 66 4.46 3.41 6.25
CA THR A 66 4.79 2.75 7.52
C THR A 66 5.53 1.43 7.29
N ALA A 67 5.10 0.60 6.33
CA ALA A 67 5.78 -0.65 5.98
C ALA A 67 7.19 -0.40 5.42
N LEU A 68 7.39 0.67 4.64
CA LEU A 68 8.71 1.10 4.17
C LEU A 68 9.63 1.47 5.33
N LYS A 69 9.16 2.29 6.26
CA LYS A 69 9.95 2.70 7.43
C LYS A 69 10.28 1.53 8.34
N LYS A 70 9.34 0.59 8.55
CA LYS A 70 9.60 -0.68 9.25
C LYS A 70 10.67 -1.52 8.53
N LEU A 71 10.65 -1.58 7.19
CA LEU A 71 11.70 -2.25 6.42
C LEU A 71 13.06 -1.57 6.64
N ILE A 72 13.13 -0.24 6.55
CA ILE A 72 14.37 0.53 6.76
C ILE A 72 14.93 0.26 8.16
N ALA A 73 14.10 0.33 9.20
CA ALA A 73 14.46 -0.04 10.56
C ALA A 73 15.09 -1.44 10.63
N ARG A 74 14.40 -2.46 10.09
CA ARG A 74 14.91 -3.84 10.07
C ARG A 74 16.25 -3.98 9.34
N ARG A 75 16.47 -3.22 8.27
CA ARG A 75 17.74 -3.23 7.51
C ARG A 75 18.88 -2.60 8.31
N LEU A 76 18.62 -1.49 8.99
CA LEU A 76 19.58 -0.85 9.89
C LEU A 76 19.93 -1.76 11.07
N ASP A 77 18.92 -2.37 11.70
CA ASP A 77 19.10 -3.31 12.82
C ASP A 77 19.89 -4.57 12.40
N ALA A 78 19.73 -5.00 11.14
CA ALA A 78 20.52 -6.08 10.54
C ALA A 78 21.95 -5.67 10.13
N GLY A 79 22.37 -4.44 10.40
CA GLY A 79 23.73 -3.95 10.15
C GLY A 79 23.96 -3.33 8.76
N THR A 80 22.90 -3.05 8.00
CA THR A 80 23.05 -2.30 6.73
C THR A 80 23.56 -0.88 7.05
N PRO A 81 24.65 -0.40 6.43
CA PRO A 81 25.13 0.95 6.68
C PRO A 81 24.05 1.99 6.40
N ALA A 82 23.86 2.92 7.33
CA ALA A 82 22.82 3.95 7.23
C ALA A 82 22.86 4.71 5.90
N ARG A 83 24.08 4.96 5.41
CA ARG A 83 24.36 5.67 4.19
C ARG A 83 24.08 4.88 2.91
N ASN A 84 23.79 3.59 3.00
CA ASN A 84 23.40 2.73 1.88
C ASN A 84 21.87 2.75 1.65
N ILE A 85 21.09 3.36 2.53
CA ILE A 85 19.62 3.40 2.43
C ILE A 85 19.17 4.83 2.15
N LEU A 86 18.36 4.99 1.09
CA LEU A 86 17.65 6.21 0.75
C LEU A 86 16.14 6.00 0.87
N HIS A 87 15.45 6.98 1.42
CA HIS A 87 14.03 7.21 1.24
C HIS A 87 13.80 8.61 0.65
N ALA A 88 12.96 8.69 -0.37
CA ALA A 88 12.49 9.93 -0.94
C ALA A 88 11.01 9.79 -1.29
N SER A 89 10.16 10.67 -0.75
CA SER A 89 8.79 10.83 -1.24
C SER A 89 8.81 11.78 -2.43
N VAL A 90 8.22 11.38 -3.55
CA VAL A 90 8.28 12.10 -4.83
C VAL A 90 6.89 12.50 -5.36
N GLU A 91 5.86 12.44 -4.52
CA GLU A 91 4.53 12.95 -4.86
C GLU A 91 4.58 14.44 -5.27
N GLY A 92 3.88 14.79 -6.34
CA GLY A 92 3.81 16.16 -6.87
C GLY A 92 5.12 16.66 -7.52
N ARG A 93 6.10 15.78 -7.74
CA ARG A 93 7.35 16.09 -8.46
C ARG A 93 7.19 15.81 -9.94
N THR A 94 8.05 16.43 -10.75
CA THR A 94 8.17 16.05 -12.16
C THR A 94 9.01 14.78 -12.31
N ALA A 95 8.83 14.07 -13.42
CA ALA A 95 9.66 12.91 -13.73
C ALA A 95 11.16 13.27 -13.82
N GLN A 96 11.51 14.51 -14.19
CA GLN A 96 12.89 14.99 -14.23
C GLN A 96 13.45 15.22 -12.82
N ASP A 97 12.64 15.72 -11.89
CA ASP A 97 13.05 15.89 -10.49
C ASP A 97 13.45 14.55 -9.85
N VAL A 98 12.75 13.45 -10.17
CA VAL A 98 13.13 12.11 -9.72
C VAL A 98 14.53 11.73 -10.20
N VAL A 99 14.86 12.03 -11.46
CA VAL A 99 16.19 11.78 -12.04
C VAL A 99 17.25 12.62 -11.31
N ASP A 100 16.95 13.89 -11.05
CA ASP A 100 17.87 14.80 -10.35
C ASP A 100 18.11 14.34 -8.90
N ILE A 101 17.06 13.90 -8.19
CA ILE A 101 17.15 13.33 -6.84
C ILE A 101 18.04 12.08 -6.85
N VAL A 102 17.79 11.13 -7.77
CA VAL A 102 18.58 9.89 -7.86
C VAL A 102 20.05 10.20 -8.12
N ARG A 103 20.34 11.07 -9.09
CA ARG A 103 21.73 11.46 -9.41
C ARG A 103 22.40 12.16 -8.23
N ARG A 104 21.74 13.15 -7.62
CA ARG A 104 22.29 13.90 -6.49
C ARG A 104 22.56 12.99 -5.29
N ALA A 105 21.60 12.11 -4.97
CA ALA A 105 21.74 11.12 -3.91
C ALA A 105 22.91 10.16 -4.19
N SER A 106 23.00 9.61 -5.40
CA SER A 106 24.06 8.67 -5.81
C SER A 106 25.46 9.26 -5.69
N MET A 107 25.64 10.53 -6.06
CA MET A 107 26.95 11.19 -6.14
C MET A 107 27.40 11.79 -4.80
N THR A 108 26.47 12.25 -3.96
CA THR A 108 26.79 13.16 -2.85
C THR A 108 26.43 12.59 -1.50
N TRP A 109 25.34 11.85 -1.44
CA TRP A 109 24.79 11.39 -0.19
C TRP A 109 25.15 9.91 0.02
N LEU A 110 24.68 9.02 -0.86
CA LEU A 110 24.78 7.59 -0.63
C LEU A 110 26.22 7.08 -0.64
N GLY A 111 26.48 6.19 0.33
CA GLY A 111 27.68 5.36 0.38
C GLY A 111 27.41 3.97 -0.19
N GLY A 112 28.39 3.09 -0.07
CA GLY A 112 28.31 1.72 -0.57
C GLY A 112 28.61 1.61 -2.06
N ALA A 113 29.11 0.45 -2.46
CA ALA A 113 29.35 0.11 -3.85
C ALA A 113 28.03 -0.16 -4.59
N PRO A 114 28.01 -0.10 -5.94
CA PRO A 114 26.88 -0.57 -6.73
C PRO A 114 26.45 -1.98 -6.31
N GLY A 115 25.15 -2.18 -6.05
CA GLY A 115 24.56 -3.43 -5.58
C GLY A 115 24.36 -3.51 -4.06
N GLU A 116 24.90 -2.56 -3.29
CA GLU A 116 24.78 -2.53 -1.83
C GLU A 116 23.70 -1.58 -1.33
N ARG A 117 23.11 -0.74 -2.20
CA ARG A 117 22.18 0.31 -1.78
C ARG A 117 20.73 -0.15 -1.89
N LEU A 118 19.90 0.46 -1.03
CA LEU A 118 18.46 0.34 -1.05
C LEU A 118 17.85 1.71 -1.34
N TRP A 119 17.16 1.80 -2.47
CA TRP A 119 16.41 2.99 -2.89
C TRP A 119 14.93 2.79 -2.59
N VAL A 120 14.37 3.63 -1.73
CA VAL A 120 12.92 3.68 -1.47
C VAL A 120 12.38 4.97 -2.07
N ILE A 121 11.64 4.85 -3.16
CA ILE A 121 10.98 5.97 -3.87
C ILE A 121 9.48 5.86 -3.58
N ASP A 122 9.02 6.65 -2.61
CA ASP A 122 7.65 6.63 -2.10
C ASP A 122 6.73 7.52 -2.96
N GLU A 123 5.51 7.05 -3.22
CA GLU A 123 4.45 7.73 -3.99
C GLU A 123 4.85 8.13 -5.43
N ILE A 124 5.57 7.25 -6.15
CA ILE A 124 5.97 7.45 -7.56
C ILE A 124 4.77 7.69 -8.48
N THR A 125 3.59 7.17 -8.15
CA THR A 125 2.38 7.37 -8.97
C THR A 125 1.84 8.79 -8.93
N GLY A 126 2.30 9.61 -7.97
CA GLY A 126 2.02 11.03 -7.87
C GLY A 126 3.00 11.91 -8.66
N VAL A 127 3.91 11.33 -9.44
CA VAL A 127 4.85 12.08 -10.28
C VAL A 127 4.19 12.53 -11.57
N ASP A 128 4.41 13.79 -11.93
CA ASP A 128 3.97 14.40 -13.17
C ASP A 128 4.88 14.00 -14.35
N GLY A 129 4.28 13.47 -15.41
CA GLY A 129 4.97 13.05 -16.63
C GLY A 129 5.41 11.58 -16.64
N PRO A 130 6.24 11.17 -17.61
CA PRO A 130 6.54 9.77 -17.90
C PRO A 130 7.60 9.18 -16.95
N TRP A 131 7.25 9.05 -15.68
CA TRP A 131 8.14 8.48 -14.67
C TRP A 131 8.59 7.03 -14.99
N PRO A 132 7.79 6.12 -15.59
CA PRO A 132 8.27 4.76 -15.85
C PRO A 132 9.42 4.73 -16.85
N GLU A 133 9.40 5.64 -17.84
CA GLU A 133 10.47 5.81 -18.83
C GLU A 133 11.74 6.35 -18.18
N ASN A 134 11.62 7.23 -17.19
CA ASN A 134 12.76 7.75 -16.45
C ASN A 134 13.40 6.72 -15.55
N ILE A 135 12.59 5.93 -14.82
CA ILE A 135 13.07 4.79 -14.05
C ILE A 135 13.76 3.78 -14.97
N LYS A 136 13.17 3.48 -16.13
CA LYS A 136 13.75 2.62 -17.15
C LYS A 136 15.14 3.13 -17.58
N ARG A 137 15.25 4.43 -17.91
CA ARG A 137 16.52 5.07 -18.28
C ARG A 137 17.55 4.99 -17.16
N LEU A 138 17.18 5.33 -15.92
CA LEU A 138 18.06 5.21 -14.76
C LEU A 138 18.56 3.78 -14.58
N ARG A 139 17.67 2.79 -14.77
CA ARG A 139 18.02 1.37 -14.67
C ARG A 139 18.96 0.90 -15.79
N ASP A 140 18.91 1.52 -16.95
CA ASP A 140 19.76 1.17 -18.10
C ASP A 140 21.12 1.90 -18.05
N SER A 141 21.18 3.12 -17.51
CA SER A 141 22.35 4.00 -17.67
C SER A 141 23.08 4.39 -16.38
N ASP A 142 22.42 4.35 -15.22
CA ASP A 142 23.06 4.74 -13.95
C ASP A 142 23.71 3.52 -13.28
N PRO A 143 25.04 3.51 -13.07
CA PRO A 143 25.74 2.33 -12.54
C PRO A 143 25.28 1.89 -11.15
N HIS A 144 24.82 2.82 -10.29
CA HIS A 144 24.36 2.49 -8.96
C HIS A 144 22.90 1.99 -9.04
N PHE A 145 22.02 2.79 -9.62
CA PHE A 145 20.60 2.47 -9.71
C PHE A 145 20.32 1.18 -10.51
N SER A 146 21.16 0.84 -11.48
CA SER A 146 21.08 -0.42 -12.25
C SER A 146 21.42 -1.67 -11.43
N ALA A 147 22.36 -1.57 -10.49
CA ALA A 147 22.80 -2.70 -9.66
C ALA A 147 22.07 -2.78 -8.32
N ASP A 148 21.60 -1.65 -7.80
CA ASP A 148 21.01 -1.54 -6.46
C ASP A 148 19.57 -2.06 -6.38
N THR A 149 19.12 -2.31 -5.14
CA THR A 149 17.73 -2.68 -4.87
C THR A 149 16.85 -1.43 -4.85
N VAL A 150 15.76 -1.43 -5.60
CA VAL A 150 14.85 -0.29 -5.75
C VAL A 150 13.43 -0.71 -5.35
N ILE A 151 12.75 0.10 -4.57
CA ILE A 151 11.35 -0.06 -4.21
C ILE A 151 10.61 1.20 -4.63
N LEU A 152 9.59 1.03 -5.47
CA LEU A 152 8.68 2.08 -5.91
C LEU A 152 7.32 1.85 -5.24
N THR A 153 6.67 2.88 -4.71
CA THR A 153 5.33 2.73 -4.12
C THR A 153 4.33 3.71 -4.71
N GLY A 154 3.04 3.42 -4.54
CA GLY A 154 1.98 4.30 -5.02
C GLY A 154 0.58 3.76 -4.77
N SER A 155 -0.43 4.62 -4.87
CA SER A 155 -1.84 4.21 -4.73
C SER A 155 -2.51 3.82 -6.05
N SER A 156 -2.05 4.33 -7.20
CA SER A 156 -2.72 4.13 -8.48
C SER A 156 -2.37 2.78 -9.12
N ALA A 157 -3.34 1.85 -9.10
CA ALA A 157 -3.20 0.55 -9.75
C ALA A 157 -3.04 0.67 -11.27
N ALA A 158 -3.79 1.58 -11.91
CA ALA A 158 -3.75 1.78 -13.36
C ALA A 158 -2.37 2.26 -13.84
N LYS A 159 -1.80 3.28 -13.19
CA LYS A 159 -0.44 3.78 -13.48
C LYS A 159 0.61 2.68 -13.30
N PHE A 160 0.42 1.78 -12.33
CA PHE A 160 1.34 0.66 -12.15
C PHE A 160 1.20 -0.46 -13.19
N GLU A 161 0.01 -0.73 -13.72
CA GLU A 161 -0.12 -1.69 -14.83
C GLU A 161 0.61 -1.21 -16.08
N GLU A 162 0.59 0.10 -16.35
CA GLU A 162 1.41 0.69 -17.42
C GLU A 162 2.91 0.54 -17.13
N ALA A 163 3.34 0.94 -15.93
CA ALA A 163 4.74 0.83 -15.53
C ALA A 163 5.25 -0.61 -15.50
N ARG A 164 4.39 -1.58 -15.17
CA ARG A 164 4.70 -3.01 -15.17
C ARG A 164 5.14 -3.46 -16.57
N LYS A 165 4.41 -3.05 -17.61
CA LYS A 165 4.75 -3.37 -19.01
C LYS A 165 6.09 -2.76 -19.40
N GLN A 166 6.33 -1.49 -19.05
CA GLN A 166 7.57 -0.80 -19.42
C GLN A 166 8.82 -1.33 -18.70
N LEU A 167 8.67 -1.79 -17.46
CA LEU A 167 9.76 -2.22 -16.59
C LEU A 167 9.96 -3.75 -16.53
N ALA A 168 9.20 -4.55 -17.29
CA ALA A 168 9.19 -6.01 -17.18
C ALA A 168 10.61 -6.65 -17.27
N GLY A 169 11.44 -6.22 -18.22
CA GLY A 169 12.81 -6.74 -18.39
C GLY A 169 13.86 -6.17 -17.44
N ARG A 170 13.46 -5.36 -16.45
CA ARG A 170 14.35 -4.56 -15.60
C ARG A 170 14.13 -4.80 -14.10
N ARG A 171 13.34 -5.82 -13.76
CA ARG A 171 12.95 -6.15 -12.39
C ARG A 171 14.01 -6.91 -11.62
N ASN A 172 14.74 -7.81 -12.28
CA ASN A 172 15.80 -8.62 -11.68
C ASN A 172 15.40 -9.28 -10.34
N ALA A 173 14.12 -9.64 -10.18
CA ALA A 173 13.57 -10.16 -8.95
C ALA A 173 12.31 -10.98 -9.19
N ASP A 174 12.18 -12.06 -8.41
CA ASP A 174 10.96 -12.84 -8.36
C ASP A 174 9.88 -12.13 -7.55
N ARG A 175 8.65 -12.25 -8.04
CA ARG A 175 7.47 -11.63 -7.43
C ARG A 175 7.68 -10.12 -7.23
N SER A 176 8.28 -9.41 -8.18
CA SER A 176 8.61 -7.98 -8.04
C SER A 176 7.40 -7.07 -7.77
N ASP A 177 6.19 -7.52 -8.13
CA ASP A 177 4.94 -6.85 -7.82
C ASP A 177 4.45 -7.29 -6.43
N ARG A 178 4.50 -6.36 -5.48
CA ARG A 178 4.02 -6.49 -4.10
C ARG A 178 2.73 -5.71 -3.95
N SER A 179 1.82 -6.24 -3.14
CA SER A 179 0.61 -5.53 -2.75
C SER A 179 0.52 -5.44 -1.23
N LEU A 180 0.08 -4.29 -0.74
CA LEU A 180 -0.39 -4.12 0.63
C LEU A 180 -1.86 -3.73 0.57
N PHE A 181 -2.70 -4.58 1.16
CA PHE A 181 -4.13 -4.32 1.30
C PHE A 181 -4.47 -4.08 2.77
N GLN A 182 -5.73 -3.75 3.00
CA GLN A 182 -6.33 -3.77 4.32
C GLN A 182 -6.13 -5.14 5.00
N MET A 183 -6.18 -5.15 6.33
CA MET A 183 -6.21 -6.37 7.13
C MET A 183 -7.37 -7.27 6.66
N GLY A 184 -7.09 -8.56 6.46
CA GLY A 184 -8.12 -9.53 6.17
C GLY A 184 -8.97 -9.82 7.41
N PHE A 185 -10.16 -10.40 7.19
CA PHE A 185 -11.08 -10.82 8.25
C PHE A 185 -10.40 -11.56 9.41
N VAL A 186 -9.56 -12.57 9.09
CA VAL A 186 -8.86 -13.37 10.10
C VAL A 186 -7.85 -12.54 10.90
N ASP A 187 -7.14 -11.62 10.25
CA ASP A 187 -6.17 -10.76 10.93
C ASP A 187 -6.87 -9.74 11.84
N VAL A 188 -8.02 -9.21 11.41
CA VAL A 188 -8.86 -8.35 12.27
C VAL A 188 -9.39 -9.14 13.46
N CYS A 189 -9.94 -10.34 13.25
CA CYS A 189 -10.42 -11.18 14.35
C CYS A 189 -9.29 -11.49 15.35
N ARG A 190 -8.10 -11.86 14.86
CA ARG A 190 -6.93 -12.09 15.69
C ARG A 190 -6.53 -10.84 16.48
N ALA A 191 -6.49 -9.68 15.82
CA ALA A 191 -6.17 -8.42 16.47
C ALA A 191 -7.18 -8.08 17.58
N LEU A 192 -8.47 -8.30 17.33
CA LEU A 192 -9.56 -8.05 18.28
C LEU A 192 -9.71 -9.14 19.35
N GLY A 193 -8.87 -10.17 19.35
CA GLY A 193 -8.96 -11.30 20.30
C GLY A 193 -10.19 -12.18 20.12
N VAL A 194 -10.78 -12.21 18.92
CA VAL A 194 -11.92 -13.07 18.59
C VAL A 194 -11.40 -14.49 18.31
N GLU A 195 -11.91 -15.46 19.06
CA GLU A 195 -11.63 -16.88 18.80
C GLU A 195 -12.36 -17.35 17.55
N LEU A 196 -11.60 -17.89 16.59
CA LEU A 196 -12.11 -18.48 15.37
C LEU A 196 -11.79 -19.98 15.34
N PRO A 197 -12.64 -20.82 14.71
CA PRO A 197 -12.28 -22.20 14.45
C PRO A 197 -11.05 -22.27 13.55
N GLU A 198 -10.32 -23.38 13.63
CA GLU A 198 -9.28 -23.66 12.64
C GLU A 198 -9.87 -23.72 11.23
N SER A 199 -9.17 -23.10 10.28
CA SER A 199 -9.58 -23.19 8.88
C SER A 199 -9.55 -24.66 8.43
N PRO A 200 -10.61 -25.15 7.76
CA PRO A 200 -10.64 -26.51 7.23
C PRO A 200 -9.65 -26.74 6.08
N ARG A 201 -8.94 -25.69 5.62
CA ARG A 201 -7.95 -25.71 4.53
C ARG A 201 -8.46 -26.45 3.28
N LEU A 202 -9.73 -26.24 2.96
CA LEU A 202 -10.39 -26.92 1.85
C LEU A 202 -9.85 -26.39 0.52
N HIS A 203 -9.27 -27.29 -0.28
CA HIS A 203 -8.80 -26.95 -1.63
C HIS A 203 -10.02 -26.57 -2.53
N PRO A 204 -9.95 -25.51 -3.35
CA PRO A 204 -11.10 -25.06 -4.15
C PRO A 204 -11.75 -26.14 -5.03
N ALA A 205 -10.95 -27.06 -5.57
CA ALA A 205 -11.46 -28.19 -6.35
C ALA A 205 -12.44 -29.11 -5.57
N LYS A 206 -12.35 -29.14 -4.24
CA LYS A 206 -13.22 -29.93 -3.37
C LYS A 206 -14.53 -29.21 -3.02
N LEU A 207 -14.69 -27.93 -3.40
CA LEU A 207 -15.95 -27.20 -3.18
C LEU A 207 -17.09 -27.73 -4.05
N ALA A 208 -16.78 -28.45 -5.13
CA ALA A 208 -17.78 -29.08 -5.99
C ALA A 208 -18.28 -30.42 -5.43
N ASP A 209 -17.66 -30.95 -4.38
CA ASP A 209 -18.04 -32.22 -3.74
C ASP A 209 -19.06 -31.96 -2.61
N PRO A 210 -20.34 -32.32 -2.78
CA PRO A 210 -21.37 -32.02 -1.81
C PRO A 210 -21.16 -32.74 -0.46
N GLU A 211 -20.55 -33.92 -0.46
CA GLU A 211 -20.33 -34.71 0.76
C GLU A 211 -19.25 -34.06 1.61
N ILE A 212 -18.12 -33.69 0.98
CA ILE A 212 -17.03 -32.98 1.66
C ILE A 212 -17.52 -31.63 2.20
N VAL A 213 -18.29 -30.88 1.40
CA VAL A 213 -18.84 -29.59 1.84
C VAL A 213 -19.80 -29.78 3.02
N ALA A 214 -20.69 -30.79 2.97
CA ALA A 214 -21.62 -31.07 4.06
C ALA A 214 -20.90 -31.42 5.36
N GLU A 215 -19.82 -32.20 5.29
CA GLU A 215 -18.99 -32.55 6.45
C GLU A 215 -18.36 -31.29 7.07
N VAL A 216 -17.70 -30.46 6.26
CA VAL A 216 -17.07 -29.21 6.72
C VAL A 216 -18.11 -28.27 7.33
N VAL A 217 -19.26 -28.09 6.67
CA VAL A 217 -20.35 -27.26 7.18
C VAL A 217 -20.86 -27.78 8.53
N SER A 218 -20.99 -29.11 8.67
CA SER A 218 -21.38 -29.73 9.95
C SER A 218 -20.38 -29.43 11.06
N GLN A 219 -19.08 -29.53 10.77
CA GLN A 219 -18.00 -29.21 11.72
C GLN A 219 -17.96 -27.73 12.12
N MET A 220 -18.25 -26.82 11.17
CA MET A 220 -18.25 -25.37 11.42
C MET A 220 -19.55 -24.86 12.05
N ARG A 221 -20.65 -25.63 11.95
CA ARG A 221 -21.98 -25.23 12.45
C ARG A 221 -22.01 -24.77 13.92
N PRO A 222 -21.28 -25.37 14.87
CA PRO A 222 -21.22 -24.89 16.26
C PRO A 222 -20.64 -23.47 16.39
N TRP A 223 -19.81 -23.04 15.44
CA TRP A 223 -19.17 -21.73 15.42
C TRP A 223 -19.97 -20.68 14.65
N LEU A 224 -21.13 -21.05 14.09
CA LEU A 224 -21.88 -20.19 13.18
C LEU A 224 -22.22 -18.83 13.82
N SER A 225 -22.70 -18.81 15.07
CA SER A 225 -23.01 -17.55 15.75
C SER A 225 -21.77 -16.67 15.91
N ALA A 226 -20.66 -17.23 16.42
CA ALA A 226 -19.41 -16.50 16.59
C ALA A 226 -18.84 -15.99 15.26
N LEU A 227 -18.95 -16.79 14.19
CA LEU A 227 -18.52 -16.39 12.84
C LEU A 227 -19.39 -15.26 12.28
N VAL A 228 -20.70 -15.31 12.49
CA VAL A 228 -21.63 -14.24 12.08
C VAL A 228 -21.34 -12.96 12.87
N ASP A 229 -21.22 -13.04 14.19
CA ASP A 229 -20.92 -11.88 15.04
C ASP A 229 -19.57 -11.24 14.66
N ALA A 230 -18.55 -12.07 14.43
CA ALA A 230 -17.24 -11.60 13.99
C ALA A 230 -17.30 -10.96 12.59
N TRP A 231 -18.08 -11.52 11.68
CA TRP A 231 -18.26 -11.01 10.33
C TRP A 231 -18.99 -9.66 10.34
N ASP A 232 -20.08 -9.55 11.08
CA ASP A 232 -20.83 -8.30 11.22
C ASP A 232 -19.95 -7.20 11.82
N ARG A 233 -19.15 -7.53 12.84
CA ARG A 233 -18.16 -6.61 13.42
C ARG A 233 -17.10 -6.21 12.40
N TYR A 234 -16.59 -7.14 11.60
CA TYR A 234 -15.64 -6.84 10.52
C TYR A 234 -16.27 -5.94 9.44
N LEU A 235 -17.55 -6.11 9.09
CA LEU A 235 -18.23 -5.23 8.15
C LEU A 235 -18.41 -3.80 8.67
N GLN A 236 -18.54 -3.62 10.00
CA GLN A 236 -18.66 -2.31 10.63
C GLN A 236 -17.32 -1.55 10.73
N ILE A 237 -16.21 -2.27 10.94
CA ILE A 237 -14.87 -1.68 11.16
C ILE A 237 -14.02 -1.69 9.88
N GLY A 238 -14.22 -2.69 9.04
CA GLY A 238 -13.39 -3.03 7.89
C GLY A 238 -12.00 -3.52 8.29
N GLY A 239 -11.05 -3.42 7.35
CA GLY A 239 -9.66 -3.87 7.55
C GLY A 239 -8.62 -2.75 7.62
N TYR A 240 -9.02 -1.49 7.72
CA TYR A 240 -8.03 -0.41 7.83
C TYR A 240 -7.36 -0.45 9.22
N PRO A 241 -6.02 -0.51 9.31
CA PRO A 241 -5.33 -0.62 10.60
C PRO A 241 -5.73 0.46 11.61
N GLN A 242 -6.02 1.69 11.15
CA GLN A 242 -6.45 2.78 12.02
C GLN A 242 -7.86 2.56 12.58
N ALA A 243 -8.77 1.97 11.79
CA ALA A 243 -10.13 1.65 12.24
C ALA A 243 -10.12 0.48 13.24
N VAL A 244 -9.29 -0.54 13.00
CA VAL A 244 -9.10 -1.67 13.90
C VAL A 244 -8.46 -1.22 15.22
N GLU A 245 -7.44 -0.36 15.17
CA GLU A 245 -6.84 0.24 16.37
C GLU A 245 -7.86 1.06 17.17
N PHE A 246 -8.73 1.81 16.50
CA PHE A 246 -9.78 2.56 17.18
C PHE A 246 -10.73 1.62 17.92
N GLU A 247 -11.18 0.55 17.26
CA GLU A 247 -12.05 -0.45 17.89
C GLU A 247 -11.39 -1.12 19.10
N LEU A 248 -10.08 -1.40 19.05
CA LEU A 248 -9.34 -1.94 20.19
C LEU A 248 -9.34 -1.01 21.41
N ARG A 249 -9.29 0.31 21.18
CA ARG A 249 -9.27 1.31 22.26
C ARG A 249 -10.66 1.64 22.79
N ALA A 250 -11.66 1.69 21.91
CA ALA A 250 -13.02 2.09 22.24
C ALA A 250 -14.04 1.22 21.46
N PRO A 251 -14.33 0.00 21.97
CA PRO A 251 -15.27 -0.91 21.32
C PRO A 251 -16.65 -0.28 21.10
N GLY A 252 -17.20 -0.43 19.90
CA GLY A 252 -18.58 -0.05 19.58
C GLY A 252 -18.85 1.44 19.29
N GLY A 253 -17.81 2.27 19.10
CA GLY A 253 -17.98 3.73 19.10
C GLY A 253 -17.72 4.50 17.79
N ALA A 254 -16.70 4.16 16.99
CA ALA A 254 -16.33 5.03 15.84
C ALA A 254 -15.47 4.38 14.74
N GLY A 255 -15.28 3.05 14.75
CA GLY A 255 -14.63 2.34 13.65
C GLY A 255 -15.34 2.57 12.31
N GLU A 256 -16.67 2.67 12.35
CA GLU A 256 -17.52 2.91 11.18
C GLU A 256 -17.27 4.27 10.50
N VAL A 257 -17.06 5.34 11.27
CA VAL A 257 -16.75 6.67 10.70
C VAL A 257 -15.39 6.63 10.02
N THR A 258 -14.39 6.06 10.69
CA THR A 258 -13.04 5.90 10.14
C THR A 258 -13.05 5.05 8.87
N LEU A 259 -13.83 3.97 8.86
CA LEU A 259 -14.04 3.12 7.69
C LEU A 259 -14.69 3.89 6.54
N ARG A 260 -15.76 4.62 6.81
CA ARG A 260 -16.47 5.44 5.81
C ARG A 260 -15.56 6.47 5.17
N ASP A 261 -14.79 7.20 5.96
CA ASP A 261 -13.84 8.20 5.47
C ASP A 261 -12.75 7.54 4.62
N ALA A 262 -12.20 6.41 5.09
CA ALA A 262 -11.17 5.69 4.35
C ALA A 262 -11.69 5.08 3.03
N LEU A 263 -12.91 4.54 3.02
CA LEU A 263 -13.56 4.06 1.80
C LEU A 263 -13.87 5.21 0.84
N TRP A 264 -14.35 6.34 1.35
CA TRP A 264 -14.60 7.54 0.55
C TRP A 264 -13.32 8.00 -0.16
N ASP A 265 -12.22 8.11 0.57
CA ASP A 265 -10.93 8.52 0.02
C ASP A 265 -10.42 7.56 -1.07
N VAL A 266 -10.64 6.26 -0.93
CA VAL A 266 -10.24 5.28 -1.95
C VAL A 266 -11.16 5.35 -3.16
N VAL A 267 -12.48 5.39 -2.95
CA VAL A 267 -13.43 5.43 -4.08
C VAL A 267 -13.29 6.74 -4.86
N HIS A 268 -13.35 7.87 -4.16
CA HIS A 268 -13.28 9.18 -4.81
C HIS A 268 -11.86 9.50 -5.28
N GLY A 269 -10.85 9.20 -4.45
CA GLY A 269 -9.47 9.62 -4.69
C GLY A 269 -8.63 8.66 -5.53
N ASP A 270 -8.93 7.35 -5.57
CA ASP A 270 -8.19 6.37 -6.38
C ASP A 270 -9.06 5.83 -7.54
N ALA A 271 -10.31 5.43 -7.31
CA ALA A 271 -11.14 4.79 -8.35
C ALA A 271 -11.71 5.79 -9.38
N PHE A 272 -12.04 7.01 -8.93
CA PHE A 272 -12.49 8.12 -9.78
C PHE A 272 -11.38 9.16 -10.02
N GLU A 273 -10.12 8.82 -9.73
CA GLU A 273 -8.98 9.68 -10.04
C GLU A 273 -8.94 9.98 -11.54
N GLY A 274 -8.95 11.26 -11.91
CA GLY A 274 -8.92 11.69 -13.31
C GLY A 274 -10.25 11.61 -14.07
N SER A 275 -11.36 11.18 -13.43
CA SER A 275 -12.67 11.15 -14.08
C SER A 275 -13.40 12.50 -14.09
N GLY A 276 -12.84 13.52 -13.42
CA GLY A 276 -13.45 14.85 -13.29
C GLY A 276 -14.74 14.90 -12.47
N LEU A 277 -15.07 13.80 -11.77
CA LEU A 277 -16.31 13.70 -11.00
C LEU A 277 -16.22 14.53 -9.72
N THR A 278 -17.26 15.31 -9.45
CA THR A 278 -17.42 16.00 -8.18
C THR A 278 -17.75 15.01 -7.06
N PRO A 279 -17.46 15.34 -5.79
CA PRO A 279 -17.89 14.54 -4.63
C PRO A 279 -19.37 14.15 -4.66
N THR A 280 -20.24 15.09 -5.05
CA THR A 280 -21.69 14.84 -5.17
C THR A 280 -22.02 13.79 -6.22
N GLN A 281 -21.36 13.82 -7.38
CA GLN A 281 -21.56 12.83 -8.43
C GLN A 281 -21.07 11.44 -7.99
N THR A 282 -19.91 11.35 -7.31
CA THR A 282 -19.44 10.10 -6.71
C THR A 282 -20.45 9.53 -5.72
N GLN A 283 -21.04 10.38 -4.87
CA GLN A 283 -22.07 9.94 -3.92
C GLN A 283 -23.33 9.43 -4.63
N THR A 284 -23.75 10.08 -5.71
CA THR A 284 -24.90 9.65 -6.53
C THR A 284 -24.64 8.28 -7.18
N ILE A 285 -23.45 8.06 -7.75
CA ILE A 285 -23.04 6.76 -8.31
C ILE A 285 -23.08 5.69 -7.22
N LEU A 286 -22.48 5.96 -6.06
CA LEU A 286 -22.46 5.01 -4.95
C LEU A 286 -23.87 4.65 -4.49
N ARG A 287 -24.77 5.64 -4.33
CA ARG A 287 -26.18 5.38 -3.99
C ARG A 287 -26.86 4.50 -5.03
N SER A 288 -26.69 4.83 -6.31
CA SER A 288 -27.25 4.07 -7.44
C SER A 288 -26.77 2.61 -7.43
N VAL A 289 -25.46 2.38 -7.29
CA VAL A 289 -24.88 1.03 -7.17
C VAL A 289 -25.42 0.32 -5.93
N THR A 290 -25.44 0.96 -4.76
CA THR A 290 -25.93 0.32 -3.53
C THR A 290 -27.41 -0.05 -3.59
N SER A 291 -28.24 0.77 -4.24
CA SER A 291 -29.67 0.46 -4.45
C SER A 291 -29.91 -0.71 -5.40
N SER A 292 -28.86 -1.19 -6.07
CA SER A 292 -28.94 -2.22 -7.11
C SER A 292 -28.01 -3.40 -6.91
N LEU A 293 -27.29 -3.49 -5.78
CA LEU A 293 -26.37 -4.59 -5.50
C LEU A 293 -27.01 -5.99 -5.55
N SER A 294 -28.34 -6.07 -5.43
CA SER A 294 -29.12 -7.32 -5.52
C SER A 294 -29.76 -7.55 -6.89
N SER A 295 -29.48 -6.74 -7.91
CA SER A 295 -30.01 -6.89 -9.27
C SER A 295 -28.92 -6.71 -10.34
N LEU A 296 -29.12 -7.29 -11.53
CA LEU A 296 -28.25 -7.05 -12.67
C LEU A 296 -28.40 -5.59 -13.10
N TYR A 297 -27.42 -4.76 -12.76
CA TYR A 297 -27.43 -3.34 -13.11
C TYR A 297 -26.69 -3.10 -14.43
N SER A 298 -27.34 -2.48 -15.41
CA SER A 298 -26.72 -2.13 -16.68
C SER A 298 -25.98 -0.79 -16.57
N VAL A 299 -24.84 -0.67 -17.25
CA VAL A 299 -24.04 0.57 -17.32
C VAL A 299 -24.86 1.73 -17.90
N GLN A 300 -25.86 1.44 -18.74
CA GLN A 300 -26.78 2.43 -19.32
C GLN A 300 -27.70 3.06 -18.27
N GLY A 301 -28.21 2.29 -17.30
CA GLY A 301 -29.03 2.83 -16.21
C GLY A 301 -28.24 3.77 -15.28
N LEU A 302 -26.93 3.57 -15.15
CA LEU A 302 -26.03 4.47 -14.40
C LEU A 302 -25.85 5.84 -15.09
N ALA A 303 -25.86 5.87 -16.42
CA ALA A 303 -25.71 7.10 -17.21
C ALA A 303 -26.96 8.01 -17.15
N GLU A 304 -28.14 7.44 -16.89
CA GLU A 304 -29.38 8.22 -16.72
C GLU A 304 -29.46 8.91 -15.35
N VAL A 305 -28.84 8.31 -14.32
CA VAL A 305 -28.87 8.83 -12.93
C VAL A 305 -27.80 9.90 -12.69
N VAL A 306 -26.75 9.92 -13.49
CA VAL A 306 -25.67 10.90 -13.42
C VAL A 306 -25.55 11.59 -14.77
N PRO A 307 -26.08 12.81 -14.94
CA PRO A 307 -25.94 13.53 -16.21
C PRO A 307 -24.46 13.88 -16.43
N PHE A 308 -23.78 13.06 -17.23
CA PHE A 308 -22.44 13.36 -17.72
C PHE A 308 -22.58 14.44 -18.79
N GLN A 309 -22.17 15.68 -18.47
CA GLN A 309 -21.85 16.65 -19.51
C GLN A 309 -20.51 16.24 -20.12
N TRP A 310 -20.56 15.50 -21.22
CA TRP A 310 -19.40 15.29 -22.07
C TRP A 310 -19.01 16.62 -22.71
N THR A 311 -18.16 17.40 -22.07
CA THR A 311 -17.42 18.47 -22.75
C THR A 311 -16.30 17.79 -23.53
N GLY A 312 -16.45 17.77 -24.86
CA GLY A 312 -15.42 17.30 -25.80
C GLY A 312 -14.22 18.22 -25.89
#